data_AF-A0A9X7NZF8-F1
#
_entry.id   AF-A0A9X7NZF8-F1
#
_cell.length_a   1.000
_cell.length_b   1.000
_cell.length_c   1.000
_cell.angle_alpha   90.00
_cell.angle_beta   90.00
_cell.angle_gamma   90.00
#
_symmetry.space_group_name_H-M   'P 1'
#
loop_
_entity.id
_entity.type
_entity.pdbx_description
1 polymer ?
#
loop_
_entity_poly.entity_id
_entity_poly.type
_entity_poly.pdbx_seq_one_letter_code
_entity_poly.pdbx_strand_id
1 'polypeptide(L)'
;CPIPASSGKTRRYRLNRGGHRRANAALHRIVVVRMKYHEPTRAYVARRITEGKTKPEIMRCLKRHLIREIWTLTKHLRQQPTTHQTAA
;
A
#
# COMPACT_ATOMS: atom_id res chain seq x y z
N CYS A 1 9.07 3.10 4.57
CA CYS A 1 9.58 2.77 3.22
C CYS A 1 10.57 1.60 3.27
N PRO A 2 10.69 0.79 2.18
CA PRO A 2 11.65 -0.30 2.08
C PRO A 2 13.08 0.22 2.18
N ILE A 3 13.92 -0.46 2.96
CA ILE A 3 15.30 -0.03 3.22
C ILE A 3 16.19 -0.77 2.22
N PRO A 4 17.06 -0.09 1.45
CA PRO A 4 18.03 -0.77 0.62
C PRO A 4 18.90 -1.68 1.49
N ALA A 5 19.10 -2.91 1.05
CA ALA A 5 19.87 -3.93 1.77
C ALA A 5 20.92 -4.57 0.86
N SER A 6 21.49 -3.74 0.00
CA SER A 6 22.47 -4.16 -1.00
C SER A 6 23.55 -3.09 -1.15
N SER A 7 24.81 -3.50 -0.99
CA SER A 7 26.00 -2.67 -1.23
C SER A 7 26.60 -2.83 -2.64
N GLY A 8 26.04 -3.73 -3.47
CA GLY A 8 26.53 -4.03 -4.83
C GLY A 8 25.45 -3.94 -5.94
N LYS A 9 25.71 -4.54 -7.10
CA LYS A 9 24.86 -4.47 -8.33
C LYS A 9 23.46 -5.09 -8.21
N THR A 10 23.15 -5.76 -7.09
CA THR A 10 21.86 -6.44 -6.89
C THR A 10 20.91 -5.55 -6.11
N ARG A 11 19.77 -5.12 -6.68
CA ARG A 11 18.76 -4.34 -5.94
C ARG A 11 17.93 -5.23 -5.02
N ARG A 12 18.34 -5.40 -3.76
CA ARG A 12 17.54 -6.05 -2.71
C ARG A 12 17.08 -5.03 -1.67
N TYR A 13 15.83 -5.15 -1.25
CA TYR A 13 15.23 -4.28 -0.25
C TYR A 13 14.77 -5.09 0.95
N ARG A 14 15.23 -4.74 2.15
CA ARG A 14 14.78 -5.35 3.41
C ARG A 14 13.46 -4.75 3.88
N LEU A 15 12.69 -5.57 4.59
CA LEU A 15 11.45 -5.16 5.23
C LEU A 15 11.74 -4.16 6.36
N ASN A 16 11.12 -2.98 6.29
CA ASN A 16 11.20 -2.00 7.36
C ASN A 16 10.23 -2.39 8.50
N ARG A 17 10.78 -2.56 9.72
CA ARG A 17 10.03 -2.93 10.94
C ARG A 17 9.53 -1.72 11.74
N GLY A 18 10.02 -0.50 11.48
CA GLY A 18 9.79 0.71 12.26
C GLY A 18 8.63 1.59 11.79
N GLY A 19 7.58 1.02 11.18
CA GLY A 19 6.41 1.79 10.73
C GLY A 19 5.16 1.53 11.57
N HIS A 20 4.08 2.29 11.31
CA HIS A 20 2.79 2.13 12.00
C HIS A 20 2.17 0.75 11.75
N ARG A 21 2.31 -0.16 12.71
CA ARG A 21 1.96 -1.59 12.57
C ARG A 21 0.47 -1.81 12.32
N ARG A 22 -0.38 -1.06 13.02
CA ARG A 22 -1.85 -1.14 12.87
C ARG A 22 -2.30 -0.76 11.45
N ALA A 23 -1.77 0.32 10.90
CA ALA A 23 -2.08 0.74 9.53
C ALA A 23 -1.61 -0.30 8.50
N ASN A 24 -0.39 -0.82 8.66
CA ASN A 24 0.13 -1.88 7.77
C ASN A 24 -0.71 -3.17 7.83
N ALA A 25 -1.22 -3.53 9.01
CA ALA A 25 -2.12 -4.66 9.18
C ALA A 25 -3.48 -4.41 8.51
N ALA A 26 -4.06 -3.22 8.66
CA ALA A 26 -5.30 -2.84 8.00
C ALA A 26 -5.17 -2.91 6.47
N LEU A 27 -4.12 -2.32 5.90
CA LEU A 27 -3.85 -2.38 4.46
C LEU A 27 -3.66 -3.82 3.96
N HIS A 28 -3.01 -4.68 4.75
CA HIS A 28 -2.88 -6.10 4.41
C HIS A 28 -4.25 -6.79 4.35
N ARG A 29 -5.10 -6.59 5.37
CA ARG A 29 -6.43 -7.18 5.42
C ARG A 29 -7.29 -6.73 4.23
N ILE A 30 -7.30 -5.44 3.91
CA ILE A 30 -8.04 -4.89 2.76
C ILE A 30 -7.60 -5.58 1.46
N VAL A 31 -6.29 -5.72 1.24
CA VAL A 31 -5.78 -6.38 0.03
C VAL A 31 -6.20 -7.86 -0.03
N VAL A 32 -6.13 -8.59 1.08
CA VAL A 32 -6.55 -10.00 1.13
C VAL A 32 -8.04 -10.14 0.78
N VAL A 33 -8.90 -9.27 1.33
CA VAL A 33 -10.34 -9.26 1.03
C VAL A 33 -10.59 -8.88 -0.43
N ARG A 34 -9.92 -7.85 -0.96
CA ARG A 34 -10.05 -7.45 -2.38
C ARG A 34 -9.61 -8.57 -3.33
N MET A 35 -8.56 -9.31 -3.00
CA MET A 35 -8.14 -10.46 -3.82
C MET A 35 -9.20 -11.57 -3.91
N LYS A 36 -10.09 -11.68 -2.91
CA LYS A 36 -11.15 -12.70 -2.89
C LYS A 36 -12.44 -12.21 -3.56
N TYR A 37 -12.84 -10.97 -3.31
CA TYR A 37 -14.19 -10.49 -3.67
C TYR A 37 -14.23 -9.34 -4.68
N HIS A 38 -13.10 -8.70 -4.99
CA HIS A 38 -13.07 -7.54 -5.88
C HIS A 38 -12.58 -7.93 -7.28
N GLU A 39 -13.50 -7.96 -8.23
CA GLU A 39 -13.25 -8.45 -9.60
C GLU A 39 -12.08 -7.73 -10.31
N PRO A 40 -11.96 -6.39 -10.26
CA PRO A 40 -10.82 -5.69 -10.87
C PRO A 40 -9.48 -6.10 -10.23
N THR A 41 -9.46 -6.40 -8.93
CA THR A 41 -8.25 -6.88 -8.26
C THR A 41 -7.91 -8.32 -8.66
N ARG A 42 -8.91 -9.18 -8.85
CA ARG A 42 -8.71 -10.55 -9.37
C ARG A 42 -8.12 -10.52 -10.77
N ALA A 43 -8.67 -9.70 -11.67
CA ALA A 43 -8.14 -9.49 -13.01
C ALA A 43 -6.68 -8.98 -12.99
N TYR A 44 -6.38 -8.00 -12.12
CA TYR A 44 -5.00 -7.53 -11.94
C TYR A 44 -4.07 -8.64 -11.45
N VAL A 45 -4.49 -9.45 -10.48
CA VAL A 45 -3.69 -10.57 -9.96
C VAL A 45 -3.41 -11.58 -11.06
N ALA A 46 -4.42 -11.99 -11.82
CA ALA A 46 -4.26 -12.92 -12.95
C ALA A 46 -3.23 -12.40 -13.97
N ARG A 47 -3.35 -11.14 -14.39
CA ARG A 47 -2.40 -10.49 -15.30
C ARG A 47 -0.97 -10.45 -14.74
N ARG A 48 -0.79 -10.26 -13.44
CA ARG A 48 0.55 -10.22 -12.83
C ARG A 48 1.16 -11.61 -12.61
N ILE A 49 0.33 -12.64 -12.47
CA ILE A 49 0.77 -14.04 -12.46
C ILE A 49 1.30 -14.41 -13.84
N THR A 50 0.62 -14.03 -14.93
CA THR A 50 1.09 -14.30 -16.31
C THR A 50 2.39 -13.56 -16.64
N GLU A 51 2.65 -12.41 -16.01
CA GLU A 51 3.94 -11.69 -16.09
C GLU A 51 5.07 -12.35 -15.25
N GLY A 52 4.82 -13.50 -14.62
CA GLY A 52 5.83 -14.24 -13.85
C GLY A 52 6.11 -13.71 -12.44
N LYS A 53 5.23 -12.87 -11.88
CA LYS A 53 5.43 -12.33 -10.53
C LYS A 53 4.96 -13.30 -9.46
N THR A 54 5.74 -13.37 -8.38
CA THR A 54 5.35 -14.16 -7.21
C THR A 54 4.22 -13.48 -6.44
N LYS A 55 3.39 -14.26 -5.75
CA LYS A 55 2.30 -13.75 -4.90
C LYS A 55 2.73 -12.65 -3.92
N PRO A 56 3.88 -12.75 -3.21
CA PRO A 56 4.38 -11.66 -2.37
C PRO A 56 4.66 -10.36 -3.12
N GLU A 57 5.16 -10.43 -4.35
CA GLU A 57 5.41 -9.24 -5.18
C GLU A 57 4.10 -8.59 -5.66
N ILE A 58 3.12 -9.41 -6.05
CA ILE A 58 1.78 -8.94 -6.42
C ILE A 58 1.13 -8.23 -5.23
N MET A 59 1.17 -8.83 -4.03
CA MET A 59 0.66 -8.18 -2.81
C MET A 59 1.35 -6.84 -2.53
N ARG A 60 2.67 -6.73 -2.74
CA ARG A 60 3.39 -5.45 -2.58
C ARG A 60 2.97 -4.41 -3.62
N CYS A 61 2.67 -4.83 -4.86
CA CYS A 61 2.10 -3.94 -5.89
C CYS A 61 0.70 -3.45 -5.49
N LEU A 62 -0.18 -4.36 -5.05
CA LEU A 62 -1.54 -4.03 -4.63
C LEU A 62 -1.56 -3.08 -3.43
N LYS A 63 -0.77 -3.34 -2.39
CA LYS A 63 -0.65 -2.44 -1.24
C LYS A 63 -0.25 -1.02 -1.66
N ARG A 64 0.71 -0.89 -2.59
CA ARG A 64 1.13 0.42 -3.12
C ARG A 64 0.02 1.12 -3.91
N HIS A 65 -0.72 0.38 -4.72
CA HIS A 65 -1.85 0.95 -5.47
C HIS A 65 -2.95 1.43 -4.51
N LEU A 66 -3.32 0.60 -3.54
CA LEU A 66 -4.33 0.93 -2.52
C LEU A 66 -3.94 2.16 -1.70
N ILE A 67 -2.68 2.29 -1.28
CA ILE A 67 -2.22 3.47 -0.54
C ILE A 67 -2.40 4.74 -1.38
N ARG A 68 -2.09 4.71 -2.67
CA ARG A 68 -2.27 5.86 -3.56
C ARG A 68 -3.74 6.21 -3.74
N GLU A 69 -4.60 5.20 -3.91
CA GLU A 69 -6.05 5.36 -3.99
C GLU A 69 -6.59 6.04 -2.73
N ILE A 70 -6.26 5.50 -1.54
CA ILE A 70 -6.66 6.07 -0.24
C ILE A 70 -6.15 7.51 -0.10
N TRP A 71 -4.90 7.78 -0.43
CA TRP A 71 -4.32 9.12 -0.32
C TRP A 71 -5.05 10.16 -1.18
N THR A 72 -5.47 9.77 -2.38
CA THR A 72 -6.26 10.61 -3.27
C THR A 72 -7.67 10.82 -2.72
N LEU A 73 -8.33 9.75 -2.24
CA LEU A 73 -9.67 9.82 -1.67
C LEU A 73 -9.72 10.69 -0.40
N THR A 74 -8.73 10.59 0.48
CA THR A 74 -8.67 11.39 1.72
C THR A 74 -8.15 12.82 1.49
N LYS A 75 -7.91 13.25 0.23
CA LYS A 75 -7.41 14.60 -0.06
C LYS A 75 -8.32 15.69 0.52
N HIS A 76 -9.63 15.56 0.38
CA HIS A 76 -10.60 16.54 0.89
C HIS A 76 -10.59 16.62 2.43
N LEU A 77 -10.46 15.48 3.13
CA LEU A 77 -10.35 15.43 4.60
C LEU A 77 -9.09 16.13 5.12
N ARG A 78 -8.02 16.15 4.33
CA ARG A 78 -6.75 16.82 4.68
C ARG A 78 -6.76 18.31 4.38
N GLN A 79 -7.71 18.78 3.56
CA GLN A 79 -7.86 20.18 3.19
C GLN A 79 -8.77 20.95 4.14
N GLN A 80 -9.31 20.31 5.19
CA GLN A 80 -10.02 21.04 6.22
C GLN A 80 -9.06 22.07 6.83
N PRO A 81 -9.36 23.38 6.75
CA PRO A 81 -8.56 24.36 7.45
C PRO A 81 -8.59 23.98 8.92
N THR A 82 -7.43 23.99 9.58
CA THR A 82 -7.39 23.99 11.02
C THR A 82 -8.08 25.26 11.48
N THR A 83 -9.39 25.19 11.72
CA THR A 83 -10.09 26.20 12.53
C THR A 83 -9.55 26.02 13.94
N HIS A 84 -8.31 26.48 14.16
CA HIS A 84 -7.89 26.86 15.50
C HIS A 84 -8.83 28.00 15.87
N GLN A 85 -9.83 27.62 16.67
CA GLN A 85 -10.65 28.53 17.44
C GLN A 85 -9.69 29.42 18.24
N THR A 86 -9.42 30.62 17.72
CA THR A 86 -9.07 31.76 18.57
C THR A 86 -10.38 32.17 19.22
N ALA A 87 -10.67 31.62 20.38
CA ALA A 87 -11.77 32.06 21.23
C ALA A 87 -11.21 32.40 22.60
N ALA A 88 -11.14 33.73 22.83
CA ALA A 88 -11.09 34.49 24.08
C ALA A 88 -10.12 34.04 25.19
#